data_AF-A0A521IU00-F1
#
_entry.id   AF-A0A521IU00-F1
#
_cell.length_a   1.000
_cell.length_b   1.000
_cell.length_c   1.000
_cell.angle_alpha   90.00
_cell.angle_beta   90.00
_cell.angle_gamma   90.00
#
_symmetry.space_group_name_H-M   'P 1'
#
loop_
_entity.id
_entity.type
_entity.pdbx_description
1 polymer ?
#
loop_
_entity_poly.entity_id
_entity_poly.type
_entity_poly.pdbx_seq_one_letter_code
_entity_poly.pdbx_strand_id
1 'polypeptide(L)'
;MKKQGLAFLLLGTFLLTGCNKPPKMEKVQIMYKYSNLTEVINIVDDENQTALEQLELKITDKENFVLVSYADYTCSCWSVFRDHVLRNYINTKKIPIYVIETDALGNDFKGLPIRKDLTNTPVIGIFAGGVCKYSIDYTSKSEIFIERDKFNEWMDARIKDPLMTYISLEEVNTLLKGTEPFLLNWSYSICPDCVALDKQFMPGYIETLKKAPKMPYYIIESKPIRDAGNWLNVKDIYGLSDKNNTVSGYATGYVPTLQVIRPDGNGATYLANNDISPMIDDMLVFQNDQVEKVDGVYKIKDSYYNGVRATRYLGEYESEVGKVVDPSIVMETEYNGVLNTYFAPGSRYELHANYATKFFDHYWR
;
A
#
# COMPACT_ATOMS: atom_id res chain seq x y z
N MET A 1 -21.28 69.74 -40.19
CA MET A 1 -21.25 69.27 -38.78
C MET A 1 -22.66 68.85 -38.39
N LYS A 2 -22.78 67.72 -37.67
CA LYS A 2 -23.97 66.84 -37.51
C LYS A 2 -24.23 65.97 -38.76
N LYS A 3 -24.62 64.70 -38.69
CA LYS A 3 -24.48 63.51 -37.81
C LYS A 3 -25.27 62.41 -38.58
N GLN A 4 -25.08 61.12 -38.26
CA GLN A 4 -25.80 59.91 -38.72
C GLN A 4 -25.09 59.16 -39.86
N GLY A 5 -24.88 57.84 -39.80
CA GLY A 5 -25.16 56.86 -38.75
C GLY A 5 -24.49 55.55 -39.15
N LEU A 6 -23.60 55.04 -38.28
CA LEU A 6 -22.89 53.78 -38.47
C LEU A 6 -23.82 52.65 -38.00
N ALA A 7 -24.30 51.83 -38.93
CA ALA A 7 -25.07 50.64 -38.61
C ALA A 7 -24.12 49.54 -38.11
N PHE A 8 -24.03 49.38 -36.78
CA PHE A 8 -23.38 48.26 -36.14
C PHE A 8 -24.30 47.03 -36.20
N LEU A 9 -23.85 45.99 -36.90
CA LEU A 9 -24.42 44.65 -36.82
C LEU A 9 -24.13 44.08 -35.42
N LEU A 10 -25.18 43.98 -34.62
CA LEU A 10 -25.22 43.17 -33.39
C LEU A 10 -25.32 41.69 -33.78
N LEU A 11 -24.17 41.02 -33.93
CA LEU A 11 -24.11 39.57 -33.83
C LEU A 11 -24.22 39.19 -32.36
N GLY A 12 -25.43 38.83 -31.94
CA GLY A 12 -25.68 38.17 -30.67
C GLY A 12 -25.05 36.79 -30.67
N THR A 13 -23.89 36.65 -30.05
CA THR A 13 -23.37 35.36 -29.62
C THR A 13 -24.20 34.91 -28.42
N PHE A 14 -25.18 34.04 -28.70
CA PHE A 14 -25.74 33.15 -27.68
C PHE A 14 -24.58 32.32 -27.10
N LEU A 15 -24.12 32.72 -25.92
CA LEU A 15 -23.35 31.83 -25.04
C LEU A 15 -24.29 30.68 -24.67
N LEU A 16 -24.12 29.56 -25.37
CA LEU A 16 -24.63 28.27 -24.93
C LEU A 16 -24.02 28.01 -23.55
N THR A 17 -24.83 28.22 -22.52
CA THR A 17 -24.63 27.71 -21.18
C THR A 17 -24.67 26.19 -21.26
N GLY A 18 -23.54 25.59 -21.62
CA GLY A 18 -23.32 24.17 -21.46
C GLY A 18 -23.52 23.86 -19.98
N CYS A 19 -24.56 23.08 -19.66
CA CYS A 19 -24.67 22.34 -18.42
C CYS A 19 -23.50 21.36 -18.34
N ASN A 20 -22.31 21.86 -18.04
CA ASN A 20 -21.21 21.03 -17.58
C ASN A 20 -21.71 20.44 -16.27
N LYS A 21 -22.04 19.14 -16.29
CA LYS A 21 -22.19 18.38 -15.05
C LYS A 21 -20.99 18.74 -14.16
N PRO A 22 -21.21 19.08 -12.88
CA PRO A 22 -20.10 19.37 -12.00
C PRO A 22 -19.09 18.22 -12.12
N PRO A 23 -17.78 18.51 -12.25
CA PRO A 23 -16.77 17.48 -12.40
C PRO A 23 -16.96 16.47 -11.27
N LYS A 24 -17.11 15.19 -11.64
CA LYS A 24 -17.30 14.11 -10.68
C LYS A 24 -16.14 14.16 -9.69
N MET A 25 -16.42 14.28 -8.39
CA MET A 25 -15.37 14.32 -7.37
C MET A 25 -14.44 13.11 -7.55
N GLU A 26 -13.16 13.39 -7.69
CA GLU A 26 -12.14 12.37 -7.88
C GLU A 26 -11.73 11.78 -6.54
N LYS A 27 -12.30 10.62 -6.22
CA LYS A 27 -12.03 9.89 -4.97
C LYS A 27 -10.54 9.55 -4.81
N VAL A 28 -10.04 9.67 -3.58
CA VAL A 28 -8.70 9.27 -3.15
C VAL A 28 -8.64 7.76 -2.96
N GLN A 29 -7.63 7.09 -3.51
CA GLN A 29 -7.40 5.66 -3.25
C GLN A 29 -6.67 5.49 -1.92
N ILE A 30 -7.35 4.98 -0.89
CA ILE A 30 -6.67 4.50 0.31
C ILE A 30 -6.10 3.11 -0.01
N MET A 31 -4.82 2.90 0.27
CA MET A 31 -4.13 1.70 -0.21
C MET A 31 -4.45 0.46 0.62
N TYR A 32 -4.54 0.62 1.94
CA TYR A 32 -4.61 -0.50 2.88
C TYR A 32 -5.75 -0.38 3.88
N LYS A 33 -6.25 -1.54 4.31
CA LYS A 33 -7.01 -1.73 5.54
C LYS A 33 -6.33 -2.78 6.42
N TYR A 34 -6.67 -2.82 7.69
CA TYR A 34 -6.07 -3.72 8.69
C TYR A 34 -7.17 -4.55 9.35
N SER A 35 -7.16 -5.86 9.18
CA SER A 35 -8.27 -6.73 9.61
C SER A 35 -8.57 -6.62 11.11
N ASN A 36 -7.53 -6.50 11.94
CA ASN A 36 -7.60 -6.39 13.40
C ASN A 36 -7.79 -4.95 13.92
N LEU A 37 -7.88 -3.94 13.05
CA LEU A 37 -8.04 -2.55 13.48
C LEU A 37 -9.41 -2.32 14.11
N THR A 38 -9.42 -1.76 15.31
CA THR A 38 -10.63 -1.48 16.09
C THR A 38 -10.75 -0.05 16.59
N GLU A 39 -9.69 0.74 16.43
CA GLU A 39 -9.59 2.10 16.93
C GLU A 39 -8.71 2.98 16.02
N VAL A 40 -8.71 4.28 16.32
CA VAL A 40 -7.87 5.27 15.64
C VAL A 40 -6.39 5.01 15.91
N ILE A 41 -5.53 5.44 14.97
CA ILE A 41 -4.07 5.38 15.14
C ILE A 41 -3.61 6.73 15.68
N ASN A 42 -3.19 6.76 16.94
CA ASN A 42 -2.62 7.97 17.53
C ASN A 42 -1.22 8.21 16.99
N ILE A 43 -1.00 9.40 16.44
CA ILE A 43 0.34 9.87 16.10
C ILE A 43 0.86 10.66 17.30
N VAL A 44 1.85 10.10 17.96
CA VAL A 44 2.49 10.63 19.17
C VAL A 44 4.00 10.50 19.01
N ASP A 45 4.74 11.29 19.78
CA ASP A 45 6.20 11.17 19.84
C ASP A 45 6.60 9.75 20.27
N ASP A 46 7.63 9.21 19.63
CA ASP A 46 8.30 7.98 20.04
C ASP A 46 9.80 8.22 20.29
N GLU A 47 10.55 7.15 20.61
CA GLU A 47 11.98 7.24 20.94
C GLU A 47 12.86 7.72 19.78
N ASN A 48 12.36 7.67 18.55
CA ASN A 48 13.09 7.96 17.31
C ASN A 48 12.56 9.19 16.56
N GLN A 49 11.27 9.53 16.70
CA GLN A 49 10.60 10.55 15.89
C GLN A 49 9.48 11.27 16.64
N THR A 50 9.36 12.58 16.44
CA THR A 50 8.19 13.35 16.86
C THR A 50 6.94 13.01 16.04
N ALA A 51 5.76 13.30 16.60
CA ALA A 51 4.49 13.12 15.92
C ALA A 51 4.41 13.87 14.58
N LEU A 52 4.99 15.08 14.54
CA LEU A 52 5.04 15.90 13.33
C LEU A 52 5.98 15.31 12.27
N GLU A 53 7.14 14.79 12.66
CA GLU A 53 8.07 14.13 11.74
C GLU A 53 7.44 12.88 11.11
N GLN A 54 6.74 12.07 11.90
CA GLN A 54 6.00 10.90 11.39
C GLN A 54 4.95 11.30 10.33
N LEU A 55 4.23 12.41 10.54
CA LEU A 55 3.28 12.94 9.55
C LEU A 55 3.97 13.52 8.31
N GLU A 56 5.05 14.29 8.48
CA GLU A 56 5.81 14.86 7.36
C GLU A 56 6.44 13.77 6.49
N LEU A 57 6.85 12.63 7.08
CA LEU A 57 7.30 11.46 6.32
C LEU A 57 6.18 10.90 5.44
N LYS A 58 4.97 10.70 5.97
CA LYS A 58 3.82 10.25 5.15
C LYS A 58 3.52 11.18 3.99
N ILE A 59 3.64 12.49 4.23
CA ILE A 59 3.41 13.53 3.22
C ILE A 59 4.50 13.52 2.16
N THR A 60 5.76 13.39 2.57
CA THR A 60 6.94 13.32 1.69
C THR A 60 6.92 12.05 0.84
N ASP A 61 6.51 10.92 1.43
CA ASP A 61 6.27 9.64 0.76
C ASP A 61 5.04 9.65 -0.15
N LYS A 62 4.30 10.77 -0.18
CA LYS A 62 3.07 10.95 -0.97
C LYS A 62 1.99 9.91 -0.66
N GLU A 63 1.95 9.45 0.59
CA GLU A 63 0.93 8.49 1.03
C GLU A 63 -0.48 9.13 0.98
N ASN A 64 -1.46 8.30 0.66
CA ASN A 64 -2.87 8.66 0.76
C ASN A 64 -3.41 8.19 2.12
N PHE A 65 -3.85 9.11 2.98
CA PHE A 65 -4.31 8.79 4.33
C PHE A 65 -5.38 9.76 4.83
N VAL A 66 -6.05 9.36 5.91
CA VAL A 66 -7.05 10.18 6.61
C VAL A 66 -6.45 10.63 7.93
N LEU A 67 -6.44 11.94 8.16
CA LEU A 67 -5.99 12.56 9.39
C LEU A 67 -7.16 13.27 10.07
N VAL A 68 -7.24 13.17 11.39
CA VAL A 68 -8.12 13.99 12.21
C VAL A 68 -7.29 14.75 13.23
N SER A 69 -7.39 16.07 13.22
CA SER A 69 -6.85 16.88 14.31
C SER A 69 -7.94 17.13 15.35
N TYR A 70 -7.57 17.09 16.63
CA TYR A 70 -8.47 17.40 17.76
C TYR A 70 -7.79 18.38 18.72
N ALA A 71 -8.55 19.22 19.42
CA ALA A 71 -7.97 20.20 20.35
C ALA A 71 -7.46 19.54 21.63
N ASP A 72 -8.30 18.72 22.26
CA ASP A 72 -8.00 18.09 23.54
C ASP A 72 -8.85 16.82 23.73
N TYR A 73 -8.32 15.84 24.45
CA TYR A 73 -8.98 14.58 24.78
C TYR A 73 -10.22 14.73 25.64
N THR A 74 -10.32 15.82 26.42
CA THR A 74 -11.49 16.07 27.27
C THR A 74 -12.64 16.76 26.54
N CYS A 75 -12.43 17.24 25.29
CA CYS A 75 -13.52 17.84 24.53
C CYS A 75 -14.66 16.85 24.31
N SER A 76 -15.87 17.24 24.66
CA SER A 76 -17.09 16.47 24.34
C SER A 76 -17.25 16.27 22.83
N CYS A 77 -16.90 17.29 22.04
CA CYS A 77 -16.88 17.25 20.59
C CYS A 77 -16.03 16.08 20.06
N TRP A 78 -14.85 15.88 20.64
CA TRP A 78 -13.92 14.84 20.26
C TRP A 78 -14.33 13.48 20.77
N SER A 79 -14.69 13.35 22.04
CA SER A 79 -15.08 12.06 22.62
C SER A 79 -16.30 11.45 21.92
N VAL A 80 -17.33 12.27 21.63
CA VAL A 80 -18.49 11.85 20.83
C VAL A 80 -18.06 11.40 19.45
N PHE A 81 -17.26 12.19 18.74
CA PHE A 81 -16.83 11.85 17.39
C PHE A 81 -15.97 10.57 17.36
N ARG A 82 -14.98 10.47 18.25
CA ARG A 82 -14.08 9.31 18.38
C ARG A 82 -14.85 8.03 18.68
N ASP A 83 -15.67 8.03 19.72
CA ASP A 83 -16.24 6.79 20.25
C ASP A 83 -17.52 6.37 19.54
N HIS A 84 -18.32 7.33 19.06
CA HIS A 84 -19.58 7.02 18.40
C HIS A 84 -19.47 6.97 16.87
N VAL A 85 -18.61 7.78 16.25
CA VAL A 85 -18.52 7.87 14.79
C VAL A 85 -17.29 7.14 14.27
N LEU A 86 -16.08 7.57 14.63
CA LEU A 86 -14.83 7.01 14.11
C LEU A 86 -14.68 5.53 14.46
N ARG A 87 -14.89 5.14 15.72
CA ARG A 87 -14.80 3.73 16.14
C ARG A 87 -15.75 2.82 15.36
N ASN A 88 -16.96 3.30 15.02
CA ASN A 88 -17.90 2.52 14.22
C ASN A 88 -17.41 2.35 12.78
N TYR A 89 -16.93 3.43 12.16
CA TYR A 89 -16.38 3.38 10.81
C TYR A 89 -15.16 2.45 10.75
N ILE A 90 -14.22 2.59 11.70
CA ILE A 90 -13.01 1.77 11.75
C ILE A 90 -13.35 0.30 11.96
N ASN A 91 -14.25 -0.03 12.89
CA ASN A 91 -14.66 -1.42 13.10
C ASN A 91 -15.34 -2.04 11.88
N THR A 92 -16.03 -1.25 11.06
CA THR A 92 -16.77 -1.74 9.89
C THR A 92 -15.91 -1.80 8.63
N LYS A 93 -15.18 -0.72 8.34
CA LYS A 93 -14.42 -0.53 7.10
C LYS A 93 -12.96 -0.97 7.25
N LYS A 94 -12.43 -1.04 8.47
CA LYS A 94 -11.04 -1.41 8.80
C LYS A 94 -9.98 -0.48 8.21
N ILE A 95 -10.40 0.73 7.82
CA ILE A 95 -9.55 1.74 7.21
C ILE A 95 -8.84 2.53 8.32
N PRO A 96 -7.50 2.70 8.24
CA PRO A 96 -6.76 3.49 9.22
C PRO A 96 -7.19 4.96 9.18
N ILE A 97 -7.50 5.50 10.36
CA ILE A 97 -7.70 6.93 10.57
C ILE A 97 -6.66 7.37 11.60
N TYR A 98 -5.78 8.25 11.18
CA TYR A 98 -4.74 8.81 12.04
C TYR A 98 -5.28 10.01 12.80
N VAL A 99 -4.89 10.15 14.05
CA VAL A 99 -5.34 11.25 14.90
C VAL A 99 -4.15 11.92 15.57
N ILE A 100 -4.20 13.23 15.70
CA ILE A 100 -3.13 14.02 16.32
C ILE A 100 -3.71 15.24 17.06
N GLU A 101 -3.07 15.61 18.18
CA GLU A 101 -3.39 16.85 18.87
C GLU A 101 -3.05 18.05 17.99
N THR A 102 -3.98 19.00 17.93
CA THR A 102 -3.89 20.14 17.01
C THR A 102 -2.70 21.05 17.33
N ASP A 103 -2.31 21.14 18.59
CA ASP A 103 -1.16 21.93 19.03
C ASP A 103 0.16 21.47 18.39
N ALA A 104 0.25 20.21 17.96
CA ALA A 104 1.41 19.68 17.24
C ALA A 104 1.48 20.09 15.76
N LEU A 105 0.39 20.60 15.16
CA LEU A 105 0.26 20.85 13.71
C LEU A 105 0.43 22.30 13.28
N GLY A 106 0.22 23.27 14.18
CA GLY A 106 0.10 24.68 13.81
C GLY A 106 -1.18 24.99 13.00
N ASN A 107 -1.25 26.18 12.38
CA ASN A 107 -2.50 26.76 11.85
C ASN A 107 -2.77 26.51 10.35
N ASP A 108 -1.88 25.84 9.63
CA ASP A 108 -2.03 25.55 8.19
C ASP A 108 -1.20 24.31 7.81
N PHE A 109 -1.53 23.17 8.40
CA PHE A 109 -0.84 21.93 8.11
C PHE A 109 -1.22 21.42 6.71
N LYS A 110 -0.49 21.89 5.69
CA LYS A 110 -0.62 21.53 4.28
C LYS A 110 -2.06 21.62 3.74
N GLY A 111 -2.76 22.71 4.09
CA GLY A 111 -4.14 22.97 3.64
C GLY A 111 -5.24 22.39 4.55
N LEU A 112 -4.88 21.83 5.71
CA LEU A 112 -5.86 21.46 6.74
C LEU A 112 -6.34 22.74 7.45
N PRO A 113 -7.64 23.08 7.41
CA PRO A 113 -8.13 24.40 7.83
C PRO A 113 -8.29 24.47 9.35
N ILE A 114 -7.20 24.58 10.09
CA ILE A 114 -7.21 24.64 11.55
C ILE A 114 -7.24 26.11 12.00
N ARG A 115 -8.21 26.49 12.83
CA ARG A 115 -8.23 27.84 13.41
C ARG A 115 -7.28 27.94 14.60
N LYS A 116 -6.66 29.11 14.77
CA LYS A 116 -5.75 29.39 15.91
C LYS A 116 -6.40 29.21 17.28
N ASP A 117 -7.70 29.48 17.36
CA ASP A 117 -8.49 29.37 18.59
C ASP A 117 -9.06 27.96 18.82
N LEU A 118 -8.73 27.01 17.92
CA LEU A 118 -9.14 25.60 17.95
C LEU A 118 -10.66 25.37 17.93
N THR A 119 -11.45 26.42 17.70
CA THR A 119 -12.93 26.37 17.81
C THR A 119 -13.61 25.50 16.76
N ASN A 120 -12.88 25.16 15.68
CA ASN A 120 -13.39 24.35 14.59
C ASN A 120 -12.91 22.90 14.64
N THR A 121 -12.22 22.50 15.70
CA THR A 121 -11.83 21.09 15.91
C THR A 121 -13.02 20.26 16.42
N PRO A 122 -13.05 18.93 16.15
CA PRO A 122 -12.12 18.19 15.31
C PRO A 122 -12.18 18.59 13.82
N VAL A 123 -11.04 18.49 13.12
CA VAL A 123 -10.92 18.74 11.67
C VAL A 123 -10.44 17.47 10.99
N ILE A 124 -11.09 17.08 9.90
CA ILE A 124 -10.76 15.90 9.11
C ILE A 124 -10.06 16.36 7.83
N GLY A 125 -8.96 15.71 7.48
CA GLY A 125 -8.26 15.85 6.21
C GLY A 125 -8.09 14.50 5.52
N ILE A 126 -8.40 14.44 4.23
CA ILE A 126 -8.02 13.33 3.35
C ILE A 126 -6.84 13.82 2.51
N PHE A 127 -5.69 13.25 2.78
CA PHE A 127 -4.43 13.56 2.13
C PHE A 127 -4.23 12.68 0.91
N ALA A 128 -3.74 13.27 -0.18
CA ALA A 128 -3.34 12.55 -1.37
C ALA A 128 -2.18 13.26 -2.06
N GLY A 129 -1.15 12.53 -2.46
CA GLY A 129 0.00 13.10 -3.17
C GLY A 129 0.75 14.18 -2.38
N GLY A 130 0.73 14.10 -1.04
CA GLY A 130 1.39 15.06 -0.15
C GLY A 130 0.61 16.34 0.17
N VAL A 131 -0.67 16.44 -0.20
CA VAL A 131 -1.52 17.61 0.11
C VAL A 131 -2.88 17.19 0.65
N CYS A 132 -3.52 18.05 1.45
CA CYS A 132 -4.90 17.85 1.88
C CYS A 132 -5.85 18.08 0.69
N LYS A 133 -6.42 17.01 0.12
CA LYS A 133 -7.32 17.07 -1.04
C LYS A 133 -8.75 17.42 -0.65
N TYR A 134 -9.21 16.89 0.48
CA TYR A 134 -10.52 17.16 1.04
C TYR A 134 -10.41 17.41 2.52
N SER A 135 -11.13 18.40 3.02
CA SER A 135 -11.21 18.66 4.45
C SER A 135 -12.63 19.01 4.87
N ILE A 136 -12.89 18.82 6.15
CA ILE A 136 -14.09 19.32 6.81
C ILE A 136 -13.81 19.59 8.28
N ASP A 137 -14.36 20.67 8.80
CA ASP A 137 -14.22 21.08 10.18
C ASP A 137 -15.56 20.99 10.92
N TYR A 138 -15.48 20.89 12.25
CA TYR A 138 -16.66 20.72 13.10
C TYR A 138 -17.71 21.83 12.93
N THR A 139 -17.28 23.07 12.67
CA THR A 139 -18.20 24.22 12.56
C THR A 139 -18.92 24.29 11.22
N SER A 140 -18.33 23.75 10.14
CA SER A 140 -18.96 23.79 8.82
C SER A 140 -20.06 22.75 8.65
N LYS A 141 -19.92 21.55 9.25
CA LYS A 141 -20.97 20.51 9.23
C LYS A 141 -20.90 19.59 10.46
N SER A 142 -21.47 20.02 11.57
CA SER A 142 -21.48 19.26 12.83
C SER A 142 -22.11 17.86 12.73
N GLU A 143 -23.09 17.66 11.84
CA GLU A 143 -23.77 16.36 11.64
C GLU A 143 -22.80 15.23 11.27
N ILE A 144 -21.74 15.49 10.52
CA ILE A 144 -20.72 14.48 10.14
C ILE A 144 -19.92 14.01 11.36
N PHE A 145 -19.85 14.82 12.42
CA PHE A 145 -19.08 14.50 13.63
C PHE A 145 -19.92 13.83 14.72
N ILE A 146 -21.24 13.73 14.52
CA ILE A 146 -22.17 13.18 15.50
C ILE A 146 -22.95 11.98 14.92
N GLU A 147 -23.25 12.00 13.62
CA GLU A 147 -24.04 10.98 12.93
C GLU A 147 -23.16 10.05 12.08
N ARG A 148 -23.20 8.75 12.40
CA ARG A 148 -22.44 7.70 11.69
C ARG A 148 -22.72 7.68 10.19
N ASP A 149 -23.99 7.76 9.81
CA ASP A 149 -24.40 7.64 8.41
C ASP A 149 -23.90 8.84 7.60
N LYS A 150 -23.93 10.05 8.16
CA LYS A 150 -23.39 11.26 7.53
C LYS A 150 -21.88 11.19 7.35
N PHE A 151 -21.17 10.67 8.35
CA PHE A 151 -19.74 10.41 8.23
C PHE A 151 -19.43 9.39 7.13
N ASN A 152 -20.13 8.25 7.14
CA ASN A 152 -19.95 7.19 6.15
C ASN A 152 -20.23 7.69 4.73
N GLU A 153 -21.34 8.44 4.52
CA GLU A 153 -21.67 9.09 3.26
C GLU A 153 -20.57 10.05 2.79
N TRP A 154 -20.02 10.85 3.72
CA TRP A 154 -18.95 11.81 3.41
C TRP A 154 -17.64 11.13 2.99
N MET A 155 -17.26 10.07 3.71
CA MET A 155 -16.09 9.24 3.42
C MET A 155 -16.26 8.49 2.09
N ASP A 156 -17.36 7.75 1.92
CA ASP A 156 -17.63 6.96 0.72
C ASP A 156 -17.72 7.84 -0.52
N ALA A 157 -18.11 9.12 -0.41
CA ALA A 157 -18.09 10.07 -1.52
C ALA A 157 -16.67 10.50 -1.96
N ARG A 158 -15.66 10.36 -1.08
CA ARG A 158 -14.31 10.93 -1.25
C ARG A 158 -13.18 9.92 -1.29
N ILE A 159 -13.38 8.71 -0.78
CA ILE A 159 -12.37 7.66 -0.83
C ILE A 159 -12.87 6.44 -1.60
N LYS A 160 -11.92 5.71 -2.19
CA LYS A 160 -12.13 4.34 -2.69
C LYS A 160 -11.76 3.36 -1.58
N ASP A 161 -12.51 2.27 -1.48
CA ASP A 161 -12.19 1.20 -0.55
C ASP A 161 -10.81 0.61 -0.86
N PRO A 162 -10.00 0.27 0.17
CA PRO A 162 -8.73 -0.41 -0.04
C PRO A 162 -8.87 -1.78 -0.69
N LEU A 163 -7.97 -2.07 -1.62
CA LEU A 163 -7.88 -3.37 -2.30
C LEU A 163 -6.92 -4.35 -1.59
N MET A 164 -6.10 -3.85 -0.68
CA MET A 164 -5.11 -4.64 0.06
C MET A 164 -5.43 -4.63 1.56
N THR A 165 -5.29 -5.79 2.20
CA THR A 165 -5.61 -5.97 3.63
C THR A 165 -4.42 -6.54 4.37
N TYR A 166 -3.91 -5.82 5.38
CA TYR A 166 -2.97 -6.41 6.34
C TYR A 166 -3.72 -7.39 7.24
N ILE A 167 -3.15 -8.58 7.40
CA ILE A 167 -3.65 -9.65 8.25
C ILE A 167 -2.54 -10.26 9.10
N SER A 168 -2.93 -10.91 10.18
CA SER A 168 -2.05 -11.71 11.03
C SER A 168 -1.79 -13.10 10.45
N LEU A 169 -0.77 -13.79 10.98
CA LEU A 169 -0.49 -15.19 10.63
C LEU A 169 -1.66 -16.13 11.02
N GLU A 170 -2.36 -15.82 12.11
CA GLU A 170 -3.54 -16.59 12.54
C GLU A 170 -4.68 -16.50 11.52
N GLU A 171 -4.89 -15.32 10.95
CA GLU A 171 -5.87 -15.11 9.89
C GLU A 171 -5.47 -15.81 8.60
N VAL A 172 -4.18 -15.82 8.24
CA VAL A 172 -3.67 -16.67 7.14
C VAL A 172 -4.04 -18.14 7.39
N ASN A 173 -3.75 -18.66 8.59
CA ASN A 173 -4.08 -20.04 8.95
C ASN A 173 -5.57 -20.36 8.90
N THR A 174 -6.41 -19.35 9.11
CA THR A 174 -7.85 -19.48 8.96
C THR A 174 -8.25 -19.53 7.48
N LEU A 175 -7.70 -18.64 6.66
CA LEU A 175 -7.94 -18.61 5.21
C LEU A 175 -7.52 -19.91 4.52
N LEU A 176 -6.39 -20.50 4.93
CA LEU A 176 -5.88 -21.76 4.38
C LEU A 176 -6.86 -22.94 4.57
N LYS A 177 -7.72 -22.89 5.59
CA LYS A 177 -8.73 -23.94 5.84
C LYS A 177 -9.99 -23.76 4.99
N GLY A 178 -10.13 -22.65 4.29
CA GLY A 178 -11.25 -22.36 3.41
C GLY A 178 -11.12 -23.00 2.03
N THR A 179 -11.85 -22.44 1.07
CA THR A 179 -11.83 -22.83 -0.36
C THR A 179 -11.66 -21.64 -1.31
N GLU A 180 -11.64 -20.42 -0.78
CA GLU A 180 -11.57 -19.20 -1.58
C GLU A 180 -10.12 -18.86 -1.92
N PRO A 181 -9.76 -18.70 -3.20
CA PRO A 181 -8.42 -18.28 -3.60
C PRO A 181 -8.09 -16.87 -3.11
N PHE A 182 -6.83 -16.62 -2.80
CA PHE A 182 -6.35 -15.31 -2.41
C PHE A 182 -4.89 -15.09 -2.81
N LEU A 183 -4.50 -13.82 -2.89
CA LEU A 183 -3.11 -13.42 -3.03
C LEU A 183 -2.54 -13.08 -1.64
N LEU A 184 -1.37 -13.60 -1.32
CA LEU A 184 -0.65 -13.31 -0.08
C LEU A 184 0.72 -12.71 -0.38
N ASN A 185 0.99 -11.51 0.11
CA ASN A 185 2.32 -10.89 0.08
C ASN A 185 2.99 -10.96 1.45
N TRP A 186 4.13 -11.63 1.51
CA TRP A 186 5.04 -11.60 2.64
C TRP A 186 5.92 -10.38 2.57
N SER A 187 5.60 -9.35 3.36
CA SER A 187 6.31 -8.08 3.35
C SER A 187 7.15 -7.90 4.62
N TYR A 188 8.09 -6.97 4.58
CA TYR A 188 8.86 -6.51 5.72
C TYR A 188 9.04 -5.00 5.57
N SER A 189 8.33 -4.20 6.37
CA SER A 189 8.23 -2.74 6.16
C SER A 189 9.56 -1.98 6.10
N ILE A 190 10.64 -2.50 6.68
CA ILE A 190 11.98 -1.89 6.61
C ILE A 190 12.85 -2.44 5.47
N CYS A 191 12.38 -3.46 4.75
CA CYS A 191 13.08 -4.02 3.59
C CYS A 191 12.86 -3.11 2.38
N PRO A 192 13.93 -2.58 1.75
CA PRO A 192 13.81 -1.68 0.60
C PRO A 192 13.01 -2.28 -0.56
N ASP A 193 13.16 -3.58 -0.82
CA ASP A 193 12.44 -4.26 -1.90
C ASP A 193 10.94 -4.38 -1.62
N CYS A 194 10.57 -4.58 -0.34
CA CYS A 194 9.18 -4.56 0.11
C CYS A 194 8.58 -3.16 -0.04
N VAL A 195 9.32 -2.12 0.34
CA VAL A 195 8.90 -0.72 0.14
C VAL A 195 8.72 -0.41 -1.35
N ALA A 196 9.63 -0.86 -2.21
CA ALA A 196 9.52 -0.68 -3.65
C ALA A 196 8.28 -1.37 -4.24
N LEU A 197 7.93 -2.57 -3.78
CA LEU A 197 6.68 -3.22 -4.20
C LEU A 197 5.45 -2.47 -3.66
N ASP A 198 5.38 -2.30 -2.35
CA ASP A 198 4.16 -1.87 -1.66
C ASP A 198 3.89 -0.36 -1.83
N LYS A 199 4.92 0.48 -1.72
CA LYS A 199 4.78 1.94 -1.77
C LYS A 199 5.03 2.56 -3.14
N GLN A 200 5.80 1.91 -4.02
CA GLN A 200 6.12 2.47 -5.35
C GLN A 200 5.34 1.78 -6.47
N PHE A 201 5.40 0.44 -6.56
CA PHE A 201 4.74 -0.30 -7.64
C PHE A 201 3.22 -0.36 -7.49
N MET A 202 2.71 -0.79 -6.32
CA MET A 202 1.29 -1.08 -6.13
C MET A 202 0.34 0.13 -6.35
N PRO A 203 0.67 1.36 -5.90
CA PRO A 203 -0.17 2.52 -6.17
C PRO A 203 -0.38 2.76 -7.67
N GLY A 204 0.71 2.75 -8.44
CA GLY A 204 0.65 2.92 -9.90
C GLY A 204 -0.12 1.78 -10.58
N TYR A 205 0.09 0.53 -10.16
CA TYR A 205 -0.62 -0.62 -10.72
C TYR A 205 -2.14 -0.53 -10.49
N ILE A 206 -2.57 -0.19 -9.27
CA ILE A 206 -3.98 -0.10 -8.89
C ILE A 206 -4.72 0.98 -9.69
N GLU A 207 -4.07 2.10 -10.01
CA GLU A 207 -4.64 3.14 -10.87
C GLU A 207 -4.99 2.63 -12.28
N THR A 208 -4.29 1.60 -12.77
CA THR A 208 -4.56 1.00 -14.09
C THR A 208 -5.76 0.03 -14.11
N LEU A 209 -6.29 -0.34 -12.94
CA LEU A 209 -7.38 -1.30 -12.84
C LEU A 209 -8.71 -0.68 -13.30
N LYS A 210 -9.34 -1.36 -14.26
CA LYS A 210 -10.67 -0.96 -14.80
C LYS A 210 -11.83 -1.73 -14.15
N LYS A 211 -11.52 -2.79 -13.41
CA LYS A 211 -12.47 -3.72 -12.78
C LYS A 211 -11.97 -4.11 -11.40
N ALA A 212 -12.89 -4.62 -10.58
CA ALA A 212 -12.53 -5.23 -9.31
C ALA A 212 -11.59 -6.44 -9.57
N PRO A 213 -10.58 -6.66 -8.71
CA PRO A 213 -9.72 -7.83 -8.82
C PRO A 213 -10.47 -9.16 -8.67
N LYS A 214 -9.90 -10.24 -9.22
CA LYS A 214 -10.46 -11.60 -9.22
C LYS A 214 -10.46 -12.28 -7.85
N MET A 215 -9.59 -11.83 -6.93
CA MET A 215 -9.42 -12.42 -5.60
C MET A 215 -8.94 -11.36 -4.60
N PRO A 216 -9.17 -11.55 -3.29
CA PRO A 216 -8.63 -10.66 -2.27
C PRO A 216 -7.09 -10.69 -2.24
N TYR A 217 -6.50 -9.55 -1.90
CA TYR A 217 -5.06 -9.40 -1.69
C TYR A 217 -4.78 -9.09 -0.21
N TYR A 218 -4.14 -10.05 0.45
CA TYR A 218 -3.65 -9.97 1.82
C TYR A 218 -2.15 -9.71 1.91
N ILE A 219 -1.75 -8.96 2.93
CA ILE A 219 -0.34 -8.67 3.24
C ILE A 219 -0.07 -9.14 4.67
N ILE A 220 1.06 -9.80 4.87
CA ILE A 220 1.58 -10.13 6.19
C ILE A 220 2.89 -9.36 6.43
N GLU A 221 2.92 -8.61 7.53
CA GLU A 221 4.14 -7.98 8.02
C GLU A 221 4.97 -9.05 8.76
N SER A 222 6.14 -9.38 8.21
CA SER A 222 7.00 -10.44 8.73
C SER A 222 7.84 -10.02 9.94
N LYS A 223 7.93 -8.73 10.27
CA LYS A 223 8.71 -8.23 11.43
C LYS A 223 8.38 -8.94 12.74
N PRO A 224 7.11 -9.06 13.21
CA PRO A 224 6.81 -9.76 14.45
C PRO A 224 7.22 -11.23 14.44
N ILE A 225 7.14 -11.89 13.28
CA ILE A 225 7.54 -13.29 13.12
C ILE A 225 9.06 -13.45 13.22
N ARG A 226 9.80 -12.50 12.62
CA ARG A 226 11.27 -12.44 12.67
C ARG A 226 11.77 -12.15 14.07
N ASP A 227 11.20 -11.14 14.74
CA ASP A 227 11.57 -10.76 16.10
C ASP A 227 11.32 -11.90 17.10
N ALA A 228 10.28 -12.72 16.86
CA ALA A 228 10.00 -13.92 17.65
C ALA A 228 10.95 -15.10 17.36
N GLY A 229 11.91 -14.98 16.43
CA GLY A 229 12.86 -16.03 16.06
C GLY A 229 12.28 -17.17 15.21
N ASN A 230 11.04 -17.03 14.72
CA ASN A 230 10.31 -18.10 14.03
C ASN A 230 10.42 -18.05 12.50
N TRP A 231 11.12 -17.05 11.95
CA TRP A 231 11.14 -16.80 10.51
C TRP A 231 11.62 -17.99 9.67
N LEU A 232 12.64 -18.72 10.12
CA LEU A 232 13.18 -19.87 9.39
C LEU A 232 12.15 -21.01 9.26
N ASN A 233 11.37 -21.26 10.30
CA ASN A 233 10.33 -22.28 10.24
C ASN A 233 9.15 -21.80 9.39
N VAL A 234 8.78 -20.52 9.52
CA VAL A 234 7.67 -19.94 8.74
C VAL A 234 7.96 -19.95 7.24
N LYS A 235 9.14 -19.52 6.80
CA LYS A 235 9.44 -19.52 5.35
C LYS A 235 9.45 -20.92 4.72
N ASP A 236 9.77 -21.96 5.51
CA ASP A 236 9.72 -23.36 5.07
C ASP A 236 8.28 -23.90 5.06
N ILE A 237 7.54 -23.73 6.17
CA ILE A 237 6.15 -24.21 6.29
C ILE A 237 5.25 -23.55 5.25
N TYR A 238 5.42 -22.25 5.05
CA TYR A 238 4.58 -21.46 4.15
C TYR A 238 5.11 -21.44 2.70
N GLY A 239 6.11 -22.28 2.38
CA GLY A 239 6.56 -22.53 1.01
C GLY A 239 7.23 -21.35 0.31
N LEU A 240 7.84 -20.42 1.06
CA LEU A 240 8.66 -19.34 0.50
C LEU A 240 10.02 -19.89 0.04
N SER A 241 10.59 -20.82 0.81
CA SER A 241 11.85 -21.50 0.47
C SER A 241 11.61 -22.67 -0.48
N ASP A 242 12.66 -23.11 -1.18
CA ASP A 242 12.59 -24.27 -2.07
C ASP A 242 12.66 -25.62 -1.34
N LYS A 243 12.80 -25.62 -0.02
CA LYS A 243 12.93 -26.83 0.80
C LYS A 243 11.72 -27.76 0.70
N ASN A 244 10.52 -27.19 0.86
CA ASN A 244 9.25 -27.92 0.71
C ASN A 244 8.56 -27.59 -0.61
N ASN A 245 8.82 -26.40 -1.17
CA ASN A 245 8.20 -25.93 -2.41
C ASN A 245 9.24 -25.85 -3.54
N THR A 246 9.65 -27.00 -4.07
CA THR A 246 10.72 -27.06 -5.09
C THR A 246 10.34 -26.41 -6.43
N VAL A 247 9.03 -26.29 -6.70
CA VAL A 247 8.51 -25.73 -7.96
C VAL A 247 8.49 -24.21 -7.92
N SER A 248 7.84 -23.61 -6.92
CA SER A 248 7.63 -22.15 -6.88
C SER A 248 8.38 -21.44 -5.77
N GLY A 249 8.82 -22.15 -4.73
CA GLY A 249 9.67 -21.62 -3.66
C GLY A 249 11.08 -21.35 -4.16
N TYR A 250 11.80 -20.47 -3.48
CA TYR A 250 13.09 -19.97 -3.96
C TYR A 250 14.14 -19.84 -2.86
N ALA A 251 15.24 -20.58 -3.03
CA ALA A 251 16.38 -20.59 -2.14
C ALA A 251 15.91 -20.68 -0.69
N THR A 252 16.40 -19.80 0.19
CA THR A 252 15.98 -19.85 1.60
C THR A 252 14.65 -19.15 1.88
N GLY A 253 13.96 -18.58 0.90
CA GLY A 253 12.73 -17.79 1.10
C GLY A 253 13.00 -16.31 1.36
N TYR A 254 12.49 -15.47 0.45
CA TYR A 254 12.75 -14.04 0.38
C TYR A 254 11.49 -13.21 0.69
N VAL A 255 11.68 -11.91 0.92
CA VAL A 255 10.61 -10.91 0.95
C VAL A 255 11.01 -9.73 0.06
N PRO A 256 10.07 -9.10 -0.68
CA PRO A 256 8.67 -9.48 -0.74
C PRO A 256 8.46 -10.68 -1.66
N THR A 257 7.59 -11.58 -1.22
CA THR A 257 7.17 -12.75 -2.01
C THR A 257 5.66 -12.78 -2.06
N LEU A 258 5.11 -12.81 -3.28
CA LEU A 258 3.68 -13.00 -3.50
C LEU A 258 3.40 -14.47 -3.80
N GLN A 259 2.29 -14.96 -3.25
CA GLN A 259 1.82 -16.32 -3.45
C GLN A 259 0.36 -16.27 -3.90
N VAL A 260 0.04 -17.00 -4.96
CA VAL A 260 -1.34 -17.32 -5.32
C VAL A 260 -1.72 -18.57 -4.55
N ILE A 261 -2.59 -18.43 -3.56
CA ILE A 261 -3.03 -19.55 -2.73
C ILE A 261 -4.40 -20.01 -3.21
N ARG A 262 -4.56 -21.32 -3.40
CA ARG A 262 -5.83 -21.97 -3.72
C ARG A 262 -6.14 -23.01 -2.65
N PRO A 263 -6.80 -22.60 -1.55
CA PRO A 263 -7.24 -23.53 -0.53
C PRO A 263 -8.19 -24.58 -1.10
N ASP A 264 -8.07 -25.82 -0.62
CA ASP A 264 -8.88 -26.99 -1.03
C ASP A 264 -9.73 -27.54 0.12
N GLY A 265 -9.82 -26.81 1.25
CA GLY A 265 -10.45 -27.25 2.49
C GLY A 265 -9.54 -28.07 3.42
N ASN A 266 -8.35 -28.48 2.99
CA ASN A 266 -7.43 -29.32 3.76
C ASN A 266 -6.32 -28.54 4.49
N GLY A 267 -6.42 -27.21 4.57
CA GLY A 267 -5.40 -26.35 5.20
C GLY A 267 -4.95 -26.79 6.60
N ALA A 268 -5.86 -27.31 7.42
CA ALA A 268 -5.52 -27.82 8.75
C ALA A 268 -4.53 -29.00 8.69
N THR A 269 -4.70 -29.89 7.71
CA THR A 269 -3.82 -31.03 7.47
C THR A 269 -2.44 -30.57 7.01
N TYR A 270 -2.39 -29.65 6.05
CA TYR A 270 -1.13 -29.09 5.54
C TYR A 270 -0.34 -28.35 6.63
N LEU A 271 -1.03 -27.56 7.46
CA LEU A 271 -0.41 -26.89 8.62
C LEU A 271 0.11 -27.88 9.65
N ALA A 272 -0.64 -28.94 9.97
CA ALA A 272 -0.18 -29.99 10.89
C ALA A 272 1.06 -30.74 10.37
N ASN A 273 1.16 -30.86 9.04
CA ASN A 273 2.31 -31.47 8.37
C ASN A 273 3.46 -30.49 8.12
N ASN A 274 3.35 -29.22 8.55
CA ASN A 274 4.35 -28.18 8.35
C ASN A 274 4.70 -27.94 6.87
N ASP A 275 3.73 -28.08 5.97
CA ASP A 275 3.92 -27.86 4.54
C ASP A 275 2.61 -27.47 3.85
N ILE A 276 2.50 -26.18 3.47
CA ILE A 276 1.37 -25.66 2.71
C ILE A 276 1.61 -25.62 1.20
N SER A 277 2.79 -26.04 0.73
CA SER A 277 3.16 -25.97 -0.69
C SER A 277 2.14 -26.59 -1.64
N PRO A 278 1.36 -27.64 -1.29
CA PRO A 278 0.33 -28.16 -2.17
C PRO A 278 -0.81 -27.17 -2.50
N MET A 279 -1.01 -26.13 -1.69
CA MET A 279 -2.02 -25.08 -1.92
C MET A 279 -1.46 -23.86 -2.67
N ILE A 280 -0.16 -23.81 -2.93
CA ILE A 280 0.49 -22.70 -3.63
C ILE A 280 0.41 -22.97 -5.13
N ASP A 281 -0.39 -22.18 -5.86
CA ASP A 281 -0.57 -22.32 -7.30
C ASP A 281 0.60 -21.71 -8.08
N ASP A 282 1.08 -20.54 -7.65
CA ASP A 282 2.24 -19.87 -8.23
C ASP A 282 2.81 -18.81 -7.29
N MET A 283 4.01 -18.30 -7.59
CA MET A 283 4.68 -17.28 -6.80
C MET A 283 5.37 -16.22 -7.65
N LEU A 284 5.62 -15.06 -7.02
CA LEU A 284 6.54 -14.05 -7.52
C LEU A 284 7.49 -13.65 -6.39
N VAL A 285 8.78 -13.55 -6.70
CA VAL A 285 9.79 -12.97 -5.80
C VAL A 285 10.31 -11.69 -6.44
N PHE A 286 10.21 -10.57 -5.73
CA PHE A 286 10.56 -9.25 -6.27
C PHE A 286 11.99 -8.85 -5.89
N GLN A 287 12.75 -8.32 -6.85
CA GLN A 287 14.12 -7.80 -6.67
C GLN A 287 15.07 -8.75 -5.92
N ASN A 288 15.11 -10.01 -6.33
CA ASN A 288 15.84 -11.07 -5.63
C ASN A 288 17.16 -11.50 -6.29
N ASP A 289 17.56 -10.82 -7.37
CA ASP A 289 18.74 -11.19 -8.16
C ASP A 289 20.02 -11.01 -7.33
N GLN A 290 20.92 -11.99 -7.40
CA GLN A 290 22.25 -11.90 -6.82
C GLN A 290 23.28 -11.74 -7.92
N VAL A 291 24.32 -10.94 -7.65
CA VAL A 291 25.41 -10.67 -8.61
C VAL A 291 26.73 -11.20 -8.07
N GLU A 292 27.57 -11.67 -8.97
CA GLU A 292 28.95 -12.05 -8.69
C GLU A 292 29.90 -11.48 -9.75
N LYS A 293 31.19 -11.45 -9.41
CA LYS A 293 32.25 -11.02 -10.32
C LYS A 293 33.06 -12.24 -10.76
N VAL A 294 33.03 -12.55 -12.05
CA VAL A 294 33.75 -13.69 -12.65
C VAL A 294 34.64 -13.14 -13.77
N ASP A 295 35.95 -13.38 -13.67
CA ASP A 295 36.94 -12.92 -14.65
C ASP A 295 36.88 -11.41 -14.95
N GLY A 296 36.59 -10.61 -13.91
CA GLY A 296 36.48 -9.14 -14.02
C GLY A 296 35.15 -8.63 -14.57
N VAL A 297 34.20 -9.52 -14.88
CA VAL A 297 32.87 -9.19 -15.40
C VAL A 297 31.81 -9.50 -14.35
N TYR A 298 30.87 -8.58 -14.13
CA TYR A 298 29.73 -8.83 -13.25
C TYR A 298 28.64 -9.62 -13.97
N LYS A 299 28.12 -10.67 -13.33
CA LYS A 299 27.06 -11.54 -13.85
C LYS A 299 26.02 -11.83 -12.78
N ILE A 300 24.80 -12.09 -13.20
CA ILE A 300 23.74 -12.59 -12.30
C ILE A 300 24.10 -14.02 -11.89
N LYS A 301 24.37 -14.21 -10.61
CA LYS A 301 24.69 -15.50 -9.99
C LYS A 301 23.45 -16.35 -9.77
N ASP A 302 22.40 -15.73 -9.24
CA ASP A 302 21.17 -16.43 -8.85
C ASP A 302 19.97 -15.51 -9.05
N SER A 303 18.83 -16.09 -9.41
CA SER A 303 17.58 -15.38 -9.66
C SER A 303 16.38 -16.33 -9.58
N TYR A 304 15.23 -15.77 -9.19
CA TYR A 304 13.95 -16.46 -9.28
C TYR A 304 13.62 -16.74 -10.74
N TYR A 305 14.02 -15.82 -11.61
CA TYR A 305 13.73 -15.78 -13.02
C TYR A 305 14.80 -16.58 -13.79
N ASN A 306 14.91 -17.87 -13.48
CA ASN A 306 15.94 -18.78 -14.01
C ASN A 306 15.52 -19.54 -15.29
N GLY A 307 14.42 -19.14 -15.95
CA GLY A 307 13.85 -19.82 -17.12
C GLY A 307 12.97 -21.04 -16.81
N VAL A 308 12.83 -21.43 -15.53
CA VAL A 308 11.97 -22.55 -15.10
C VAL A 308 10.77 -22.06 -14.31
N ARG A 309 10.99 -21.20 -13.30
CA ARG A 309 9.91 -20.59 -12.50
C ARG A 309 9.21 -19.49 -13.30
N ALA A 310 8.11 -18.93 -12.79
CA ALA A 310 7.41 -17.79 -13.40
C ALA A 310 6.84 -17.98 -14.83
N THR A 311 7.04 -19.14 -15.46
CA THR A 311 6.65 -19.39 -16.86
C THR A 311 5.14 -19.28 -17.12
N ARG A 312 4.31 -19.51 -16.10
CA ARG A 312 2.84 -19.40 -16.22
C ARG A 312 2.37 -17.99 -16.53
N TYR A 313 3.04 -16.97 -15.98
CA TYR A 313 2.70 -15.56 -16.19
C TYR A 313 3.69 -14.80 -17.07
N LEU A 314 4.91 -15.29 -17.24
CA LEU A 314 5.89 -14.69 -18.16
C LEU A 314 5.88 -15.31 -19.56
N GLY A 315 5.33 -16.52 -19.72
CA GLY A 315 5.52 -17.35 -20.91
C GLY A 315 6.91 -18.00 -20.93
N GLU A 316 7.38 -18.39 -22.11
CA GLU A 316 8.79 -18.73 -22.29
C GLU A 316 9.65 -17.46 -22.23
N TYR A 317 10.72 -17.49 -21.45
CA TYR A 317 11.64 -16.36 -21.29
C TYR A 317 13.06 -16.83 -21.04
N GLU A 318 14.03 -15.98 -21.38
CA GLU A 318 15.45 -16.26 -21.15
C GLU A 318 15.79 -16.08 -19.66
N SER A 319 16.45 -17.07 -19.08
CA SER A 319 16.99 -17.03 -17.72
C SER A 319 17.80 -15.76 -17.46
N GLU A 320 17.56 -15.08 -16.34
CA GLU A 320 18.41 -13.98 -15.86
C GLU A 320 19.79 -14.47 -15.41
N VAL A 321 19.89 -15.70 -14.88
CA VAL A 321 21.15 -16.28 -14.42
C VAL A 321 22.18 -16.32 -15.56
N GLY A 322 23.37 -15.81 -15.29
CA GLY A 322 24.48 -15.73 -16.24
C GLY A 322 24.53 -14.46 -17.10
N LYS A 323 23.48 -13.63 -17.11
CA LYS A 323 23.49 -12.36 -17.85
C LYS A 323 24.56 -11.42 -17.30
N VAL A 324 25.29 -10.77 -18.19
CA VAL A 324 26.27 -9.73 -17.86
C VAL A 324 25.52 -8.46 -17.44
N VAL A 325 25.99 -7.81 -16.37
CA VAL A 325 25.39 -6.59 -15.85
C VAL A 325 26.35 -5.41 -15.92
N ASP A 326 25.79 -4.21 -16.07
CA ASP A 326 26.54 -2.97 -16.09
C ASP A 326 27.23 -2.75 -14.73
N PRO A 327 28.56 -2.53 -14.68
CA PRO A 327 29.26 -2.24 -13.43
C PRO A 327 28.69 -1.06 -12.64
N SER A 328 28.06 -0.07 -13.30
CA SER A 328 27.48 1.12 -12.67
C SER A 328 26.28 0.83 -11.78
N ILE A 329 25.64 -0.34 -11.93
CA ILE A 329 24.51 -0.77 -11.12
C ILE A 329 24.89 -1.78 -10.04
N VAL A 330 26.19 -2.03 -9.86
CA VAL A 330 26.71 -2.99 -8.87
C VAL A 330 27.50 -2.22 -7.81
N MET A 331 27.32 -2.64 -6.56
CA MET A 331 28.08 -2.13 -5.42
C MET A 331 28.90 -3.27 -4.81
N GLU A 332 30.11 -2.93 -4.40
CA GLU A 332 31.03 -3.82 -3.69
C GLU A 332 31.27 -3.22 -2.30
N THR A 333 31.07 -4.00 -1.24
CA THR A 333 31.31 -3.55 0.13
C THR A 333 32.01 -4.64 0.92
N GLU A 334 33.13 -4.29 1.55
CA GLU A 334 33.87 -5.21 2.40
C GLU A 334 33.36 -5.13 3.83
N TYR A 335 32.97 -6.27 4.39
CA TYR A 335 32.55 -6.39 5.79
C TYR A 335 33.22 -7.61 6.42
N ASN A 336 33.96 -7.40 7.52
CA ASN A 336 34.73 -8.45 8.21
C ASN A 336 35.65 -9.27 7.26
N GLY A 337 36.27 -8.62 6.27
CA GLY A 337 37.16 -9.29 5.31
C GLY A 337 36.44 -10.09 4.22
N VAL A 338 35.11 -10.01 4.15
CA VAL A 338 34.30 -10.62 3.08
C VAL A 338 33.82 -9.52 2.14
N LEU A 339 34.18 -9.63 0.87
CA LEU A 339 33.66 -8.76 -0.18
C LEU A 339 32.22 -9.18 -0.53
N ASN A 340 31.28 -8.29 -0.29
CA ASN A 340 29.88 -8.47 -0.68
C ASN A 340 29.63 -7.70 -1.96
N THR A 341 29.15 -8.39 -3.00
CA THR A 341 28.75 -7.81 -4.28
C THR A 341 27.24 -7.89 -4.40
N TYR A 342 26.58 -6.76 -4.66
CA TYR A 342 25.12 -6.68 -4.72
C TYR A 342 24.69 -5.57 -5.68
N PHE A 343 23.44 -5.61 -6.12
CA PHE A 343 22.88 -4.54 -6.94
C PHE A 343 22.70 -3.26 -6.12
N ALA A 344 22.98 -2.11 -6.72
CA ALA A 344 22.59 -0.83 -6.16
C ALA A 344 21.06 -0.83 -5.93
N PRO A 345 20.56 -0.34 -4.77
CA PRO A 345 19.13 -0.33 -4.48
C PRO A 345 18.30 0.26 -5.62
N GLY A 346 17.24 -0.45 -6.03
CA GLY A 346 16.33 -0.02 -7.10
C GLY A 346 16.89 -0.09 -8.52
N SER A 347 18.16 -0.46 -8.72
CA SER A 347 18.76 -0.51 -10.07
C SER A 347 18.11 -1.50 -11.04
N ARG A 348 17.46 -2.54 -10.49
CA ARG A 348 16.73 -3.57 -11.25
C ARG A 348 15.20 -3.38 -11.16
N TYR A 349 14.73 -2.28 -10.59
CA TYR A 349 13.30 -2.05 -10.31
C TYR A 349 12.43 -2.19 -11.56
N GLU A 350 12.75 -1.52 -12.66
CA GLU A 350 11.91 -1.51 -13.87
C GLU A 350 11.70 -2.92 -14.46
N LEU A 351 12.74 -3.75 -14.43
CA LEU A 351 12.63 -5.13 -14.89
C LEU A 351 11.67 -5.93 -14.00
N HIS A 352 11.88 -5.86 -12.68
CA HIS A 352 11.04 -6.59 -11.71
C HIS A 352 9.61 -6.05 -11.65
N ALA A 353 9.40 -4.74 -11.85
CA ALA A 353 8.09 -4.12 -11.99
C ALA A 353 7.33 -4.64 -13.22
N ASN A 354 8.03 -4.92 -14.33
CA ASN A 354 7.41 -5.57 -15.49
C ASN A 354 7.02 -7.03 -15.18
N TYR A 355 7.84 -7.77 -14.43
CA TYR A 355 7.49 -9.12 -13.97
C TYR A 355 6.28 -9.11 -13.03
N ALA A 356 6.25 -8.16 -12.07
CA ALA A 356 5.11 -7.95 -11.19
C ALA A 356 3.84 -7.60 -11.98
N THR A 357 3.93 -6.69 -12.95
CA THR A 357 2.79 -6.32 -13.81
C THR A 357 2.20 -7.56 -14.49
N LYS A 358 3.03 -8.40 -15.11
CA LYS A 358 2.58 -9.64 -15.76
C LYS A 358 1.94 -10.62 -14.78
N PHE A 359 2.52 -10.77 -13.59
CA PHE A 359 1.96 -11.63 -12.54
C PHE A 359 0.57 -11.15 -12.10
N PHE A 360 0.44 -9.87 -11.75
CA PHE A 360 -0.86 -9.31 -11.34
C PHE A 360 -1.87 -9.30 -12.48
N ASP A 361 -1.46 -9.06 -13.73
CA ASP A 361 -2.35 -9.13 -14.89
C ASP A 361 -2.89 -10.54 -15.15
N HIS A 362 -2.08 -11.56 -14.86
CA HIS A 362 -2.49 -12.95 -15.01
C HIS A 362 -3.44 -13.38 -13.90
N TYR A 363 -3.07 -13.14 -12.64
CA TYR A 363 -3.76 -13.72 -11.48
C TYR A 363 -4.78 -12.79 -10.82
N TRP A 364 -4.54 -11.49 -10.77
CA TRP A 364 -5.29 -10.57 -9.91
C TRP A 364 -6.24 -9.64 -10.67
N ARG A 365 -5.80 -9.05 -11.79
CA ARG A 365 -6.67 -8.31 -12.72
C ARG A 365 -7.67 -9.25 -13.39
#